data_AF-A0A0A1TVP3-F1
#
_entry.id   AF-A0A0A1TVP3-F1
#
_cell.length_a   1.000
_cell.length_b   1.000
_cell.length_c   1.000
_cell.angle_alpha   90.00
_cell.angle_beta   90.00
_cell.angle_gamma   90.00
#
_symmetry.space_group_name_H-M   'P 1'
#
loop_
_entity.id
_entity.type
_entity.pdbx_description
1 polymer ?
#
loop_
_entity_poly.entity_id
_entity_poly.type
_entity_poly.pdbx_seq_one_letter_code
_entity_poly.pdbx_strand_id
1 'polypeptide(L)'
;PPSHFSPLFKVEYLFEISLDVVAETGTQSPFRNVVRVNVLAPPSLCGATSFMPLVAYDFVAPSEVILRPFWIEDKSTDVCGICKASFGLITRKHHCRRCGKVFCSSCCVDFVLMKDLGFDKPERVCKKCKAELDKK
;
A
#
# COMPACT_ATOMS: atom_id res chain seq x y z
N PRO A 1 -2.67 47.88 -16.08
CA PRO A 1 -2.34 46.72 -16.95
C PRO A 1 -0.83 46.39 -16.95
N PRO A 2 -0.41 45.11 -16.99
CA PRO A 2 -1.12 43.88 -16.66
C PRO A 2 -0.47 43.16 -15.45
N SER A 3 -1.25 42.82 -14.43
CA SER A 3 -0.88 41.76 -13.49
C SER A 3 -1.16 40.43 -14.18
N HIS A 4 -0.12 39.85 -14.78
CA HIS A 4 -0.14 38.50 -15.35
C HIS A 4 -0.46 37.48 -14.25
N PHE A 5 -1.72 37.06 -14.17
CA PHE A 5 -2.06 35.78 -13.56
C PHE A 5 -1.66 34.68 -14.53
N SER A 6 -0.51 34.06 -14.29
CA SER A 6 -0.18 32.80 -14.96
C SER A 6 -1.06 31.68 -14.37
N PRO A 7 -1.74 30.87 -15.19
CA PRO A 7 -2.55 29.77 -14.68
C PRO A 7 -1.64 28.72 -14.01
N LEU A 8 -2.06 28.26 -12.83
CA LEU A 8 -1.48 27.09 -12.18
C LEU A 8 -1.70 25.88 -13.09
N PHE A 9 -0.64 25.39 -13.73
CA PHE A 9 -0.69 24.14 -14.45
C PHE A 9 -0.44 22.99 -13.48
N LYS A 10 -1.37 22.04 -13.46
CA LYS A 10 -1.19 20.76 -12.76
C LYS A 10 -0.26 19.92 -13.63
N VAL A 11 0.99 19.77 -13.21
CA VAL A 11 1.93 18.85 -13.86
C VAL A 11 1.91 17.54 -13.08
N GLU A 12 1.50 16.45 -13.73
CA GLU A 12 1.63 15.10 -13.19
C GLU A 12 3.05 14.60 -13.46
N TYR A 13 3.83 14.39 -12.41
CA TYR A 13 5.09 13.67 -12.51
C TYR A 13 4.89 12.25 -11.99
N LEU A 14 5.18 11.26 -12.83
CA LEU A 14 5.31 9.87 -12.43
C LEU A 14 6.77 9.64 -12.01
N PHE A 15 7.00 9.48 -10.72
CA PHE A 15 8.29 9.03 -10.21
C PHE A 15 8.19 7.55 -9.86
N GLU A 16 9.09 6.72 -10.37
CA GLU A 16 9.33 5.40 -9.77
C GLU A 16 10.10 5.63 -8.47
N ILE A 17 9.40 5.61 -7.34
CA ILE A 17 10.03 5.62 -6.02
C ILE A 17 10.31 4.17 -5.65
N SER A 18 11.56 3.74 -5.83
CA SER A 18 12.06 2.51 -5.19
C SER A 18 12.24 2.79 -3.69
N LEU A 19 11.34 2.27 -2.87
CA LEU A 19 11.54 2.22 -1.42
C LEU A 19 12.22 0.90 -1.07
N ASP A 20 13.49 0.99 -0.69
CA ASP A 20 14.23 -0.13 -0.11
C ASP A 20 13.73 -0.37 1.32
N VAL A 21 12.76 -1.27 1.48
CA VAL A 21 12.42 -1.80 2.80
C VAL A 21 13.54 -2.77 3.18
N VAL A 22 14.48 -2.30 4.01
CA VAL A 22 15.49 -3.16 4.64
C VAL A 22 14.77 -4.07 5.62
N ALA A 23 14.42 -5.28 5.18
CA ALA A 23 14.04 -6.36 6.07
C ALA A 23 15.30 -6.84 6.81
N GLU A 24 15.28 -6.89 8.14
CA GLU A 24 16.37 -7.41 8.99
C GLU A 24 16.72 -8.89 8.76
N THR A 25 16.06 -9.57 7.83
CA THR A 25 16.43 -10.92 7.41
C THR A 25 16.54 -10.96 5.90
N GLY A 26 17.79 -10.85 5.42
CA GLY A 26 18.12 -10.73 4.01
C GLY A 26 17.53 -11.85 3.15
N THR A 27 16.52 -11.50 2.36
CA THR A 27 16.25 -12.06 1.03
C THR A 27 15.59 -10.96 0.21
N GLN A 28 16.28 -10.50 -0.83
CA GLN A 28 15.82 -9.42 -1.71
C GLN A 28 14.77 -9.95 -2.70
N SER A 29 13.67 -9.20 -2.84
CA SER A 29 12.90 -9.15 -4.09
C SER A 29 12.32 -7.73 -4.25
N PRO A 30 12.50 -7.05 -5.39
CA PRO A 30 12.03 -5.68 -5.55
C PRO A 30 10.51 -5.69 -5.80
N PHE A 31 9.72 -5.25 -4.82
CA PHE A 31 8.29 -5.04 -5.01
C PHE A 31 8.05 -3.67 -5.65
N ARG A 32 7.38 -3.65 -6.81
CA ARG A 32 6.91 -2.42 -7.45
C ARG A 32 5.61 -1.96 -6.77
N ASN A 33 5.70 -1.01 -5.84
CA ASN A 33 4.53 -0.31 -5.34
C ASN A 33 4.45 1.05 -6.03
N VAL A 34 3.44 1.25 -6.88
CA VAL A 34 3.17 2.57 -7.50
C VAL A 34 2.43 3.42 -6.47
N VAL A 35 3.15 4.30 -5.78
CA VAL A 35 2.56 5.29 -4.88
C VAL A 35 2.34 6.57 -5.67
N ARG A 36 1.07 7.02 -5.78
CA ARG A 36 0.78 8.37 -6.29
C ARG A 36 1.05 9.37 -5.18
N VAL A 37 2.12 10.15 -5.34
CA VAL A 37 2.41 11.29 -4.46
C VAL A 37 2.10 12.57 -5.23
N ASN A 38 1.22 13.41 -4.69
CA ASN A 38 1.00 14.74 -5.22
C ASN A 38 2.04 15.67 -4.58
N VAL A 39 2.98 16.18 -5.38
CA VAL A 39 3.98 17.15 -4.94
C VAL A 39 3.56 18.53 -5.44
N LEU A 40 3.42 19.49 -4.54
CA LEU A 40 3.29 20.91 -4.90
C LEU A 40 4.69 21.45 -5.22
N ALA A 41 5.05 21.47 -6.50
CA ALA A 41 6.30 22.07 -6.96
C ALA A 41 6.06 23.56 -7.30
N PRO A 42 6.92 24.50 -6.87
CA PRO A 42 6.86 25.87 -7.36
C PRO A 42 7.20 25.93 -8.86
N PRO A 43 6.71 26.95 -9.59
CA PRO A 43 6.89 27.08 -11.04
C PRO A 43 8.35 27.23 -11.51
N SER A 44 9.31 27.42 -10.60
CA SER A 44 10.74 27.57 -10.90
C SER A 44 11.46 26.29 -11.31
N LEU A 45 10.80 25.13 -11.33
CA LEU A 45 11.39 23.84 -11.70
C LEU A 45 11.33 23.50 -13.19
N CYS A 46 10.72 24.35 -14.02
CA CYS A 46 10.79 24.22 -15.47
C CYS A 46 12.17 24.72 -15.97
N GLY A 47 13.23 23.94 -15.80
CA GLY A 47 14.46 24.12 -16.61
C GLY A 47 15.83 24.04 -15.91
N ALA A 48 15.98 23.48 -14.70
CA ALA A 48 17.32 23.33 -14.11
C ALA A 48 17.98 22.00 -14.52
N THR A 49 18.79 22.04 -15.57
CA THR A 49 19.80 21.02 -15.84
C THR A 49 20.91 21.11 -14.78
N SER A 50 21.19 19.99 -14.13
CA SER A 50 22.42 19.69 -13.38
C SER A 50 22.71 20.52 -12.12
N PHE A 51 22.83 19.80 -11.00
CA PHE A 51 23.27 20.25 -9.66
C PHE A 51 22.36 21.25 -8.93
N MET A 52 21.38 20.72 -8.18
CA MET A 52 20.83 21.42 -7.01
C MET A 52 21.45 20.84 -5.73
N PRO A 53 21.93 21.67 -4.80
CA PRO A 53 22.37 21.20 -3.50
C PRO A 53 21.14 20.65 -2.75
N LEU A 54 21.34 19.55 -2.02
CA LEU A 54 20.36 18.94 -1.13
C LEU A 54 20.04 19.87 0.05
N VAL A 55 19.45 21.04 -0.21
CA VAL A 55 18.60 21.66 0.80
C VAL A 55 17.36 20.78 0.84
N ALA A 56 17.26 20.03 1.93
CA ALA A 56 16.07 19.32 2.34
C ALA A 56 14.88 20.27 2.19
N TYR A 57 14.20 20.19 1.04
CA TYR A 57 12.81 20.56 0.98
C TYR A 57 12.17 19.74 2.08
N ASP A 58 11.52 20.42 3.03
CA ASP A 58 10.74 19.79 4.08
C ASP A 58 9.73 18.86 3.40
N PHE A 59 10.17 17.61 3.20
CA PHE A 59 9.33 16.55 2.72
C PHE A 59 8.45 16.23 3.91
N VAL A 60 7.36 16.99 4.03
CA VAL A 60 6.23 16.59 4.86
C VAL A 60 5.76 15.30 4.24
N ALA A 61 6.33 14.19 4.69
CA ALA A 61 5.81 12.86 4.41
C ALA A 61 4.32 12.96 4.74
N PRO A 62 3.41 12.68 3.78
CA PRO A 62 1.99 12.78 4.05
C PRO A 62 1.74 12.00 5.34
N SER A 63 1.14 12.65 6.34
CA SER A 63 0.99 12.11 7.69
C SER A 63 0.17 10.81 7.74
N GLU A 64 -0.34 10.35 6.59
CA GLU A 64 -1.18 9.19 6.42
C GLU A 64 -0.72 8.38 5.20
N VAL A 65 0.52 7.88 5.20
CA VAL A 65 0.90 6.85 4.23
C VAL A 65 0.15 5.57 4.57
N ILE A 66 -0.91 5.29 3.83
CA ILE A 66 -1.71 4.08 3.98
C ILE A 66 -0.91 2.89 3.43
N LEU A 67 -0.28 2.13 4.33
CA LEU A 67 0.47 0.93 3.97
C LEU A 67 -0.43 -0.30 4.01
N ARG A 68 -0.68 -0.89 2.84
CA ARG A 68 -1.43 -2.15 2.72
C ARG A 68 -0.48 -3.34 2.76
N PRO A 69 -0.92 -4.50 3.29
CA PRO A 69 -0.09 -5.70 3.33
C PRO A 69 0.21 -6.23 1.92
N PHE A 70 1.30 -6.97 1.80
CA PHE A 70 1.59 -7.74 0.60
C PHE A 70 0.48 -8.76 0.34
N TRP A 71 -0.09 -8.73 -0.87
CA TRP A 71 -1.17 -9.62 -1.27
C TRP A 71 -0.62 -10.90 -1.89
N ILE A 72 -0.91 -12.03 -1.25
CA ILE A 72 -0.46 -13.33 -1.73
C ILE A 72 -1.29 -13.75 -2.94
N GLU A 73 -0.64 -14.05 -4.05
CA GLU A 73 -1.30 -14.57 -5.25
C GLU A 73 -1.97 -15.93 -4.96
N ASP A 74 -3.12 -16.18 -5.58
CA ASP A 74 -3.84 -17.45 -5.37
C ASP A 74 -2.99 -18.67 -5.72
N LYS A 75 -2.12 -18.58 -6.71
CA LYS A 75 -1.28 -19.70 -7.17
C LYS A 75 -0.13 -20.03 -6.24
N SER A 76 0.24 -19.14 -5.32
CA SER A 76 1.42 -19.34 -4.48
C SER A 76 1.15 -20.21 -3.26
N THR A 77 -0.10 -20.63 -3.03
CA THR A 77 -0.45 -21.54 -1.93
C THR A 77 -1.68 -22.38 -2.24
N ASP A 78 -1.59 -23.66 -1.93
CA ASP A 78 -2.70 -24.63 -2.12
C ASP A 78 -3.35 -25.06 -0.82
N VAL A 79 -3.00 -24.42 0.30
CA VAL A 79 -3.56 -24.74 1.62
C VAL A 79 -3.94 -23.48 2.40
N CYS A 80 -4.97 -23.59 3.23
CA CYS A 80 -5.39 -22.50 4.10
C CYS A 80 -4.27 -22.06 5.05
N GLY A 81 -4.05 -20.74 5.18
CA GLY A 81 -3.02 -20.18 6.06
C GLY A 81 -3.22 -20.44 7.57
N ILE A 82 -4.39 -20.92 8.00
CA ILE A 82 -4.68 -21.31 9.39
C ILE A 82 -4.82 -22.83 9.52
N CYS A 83 -5.92 -23.40 9.01
CA CYS A 83 -6.26 -24.81 9.25
C CYS A 83 -5.54 -25.79 8.32
N LYS A 84 -4.74 -25.30 7.37
CA LYS A 84 -4.01 -26.11 6.38
C LYS A 84 -4.87 -26.99 5.47
N ALA A 85 -6.20 -26.82 5.47
CA ALA A 85 -7.09 -27.49 4.53
C ALA A 85 -6.72 -27.14 3.09
N SER A 86 -6.63 -28.15 2.23
CA SER A 86 -6.30 -27.96 0.82
C SER A 86 -7.42 -27.22 0.08
N PHE A 87 -7.01 -26.31 -0.79
CA PHE A 87 -7.89 -25.64 -1.73
C PHE A 87 -8.15 -26.54 -2.94
N GLY A 88 -9.32 -26.37 -3.55
CA GLY A 88 -9.73 -27.18 -4.69
C GLY A 88 -11.08 -26.73 -5.22
N LEU A 89 -11.81 -27.64 -5.88
CA LEU A 89 -13.11 -27.33 -6.49
C LEU A 89 -14.16 -26.91 -5.46
N ILE A 90 -14.11 -27.53 -4.27
CA ILE A 90 -15.07 -27.32 -3.17
C ILE A 90 -14.60 -26.17 -2.25
N THR A 91 -13.34 -26.23 -1.79
CA THR A 91 -12.77 -25.23 -0.88
C THR A 91 -12.17 -24.07 -1.66
N ARG A 92 -12.89 -22.94 -1.72
CA ARG A 92 -12.44 -21.72 -2.39
C ARG A 92 -11.44 -20.92 -1.54
N LYS A 93 -10.57 -20.17 -2.22
CA LYS A 93 -9.55 -19.29 -1.66
C LYS A 93 -10.18 -17.94 -1.26
N HIS A 94 -9.82 -17.42 -0.09
CA HIS A 94 -10.27 -16.12 0.42
C HIS A 94 -9.11 -15.38 1.09
N HIS A 95 -8.87 -14.15 0.69
CA HIS A 95 -7.80 -13.35 1.28
C HIS A 95 -8.26 -12.52 2.49
N CYS A 96 -7.37 -12.37 3.46
CA CYS A 96 -7.52 -11.39 4.53
C CYS A 96 -7.01 -10.03 4.06
N ARG A 97 -7.84 -8.98 4.17
CA ARG A 97 -7.43 -7.62 3.74
C ARG A 97 -6.43 -6.95 4.68
N ARG A 98 -6.29 -7.48 5.91
CA ARG A 98 -5.31 -6.99 6.90
C ARG A 98 -3.91 -7.57 6.74
N CYS A 99 -3.78 -8.85 6.38
CA CYS A 99 -2.48 -9.52 6.27
C CYS A 99 -2.15 -10.08 4.87
N GLY A 100 -3.07 -9.99 3.91
CA GLY A 100 -2.87 -10.38 2.52
C GLY A 100 -2.76 -11.88 2.23
N LYS A 101 -2.78 -12.75 3.25
CA LYS A 101 -2.69 -14.21 3.13
C LYS A 101 -4.01 -14.86 2.69
N VAL A 102 -3.95 -16.10 2.20
CA VAL A 102 -5.07 -16.90 1.68
C VAL A 102 -5.61 -17.88 2.72
N PHE A 103 -6.94 -17.99 2.81
CA PHE A 103 -7.67 -18.79 3.80
C PHE A 103 -8.93 -19.43 3.20
N CYS A 104 -9.47 -20.45 3.86
CA CYS A 104 -10.80 -20.99 3.54
C CYS A 104 -11.92 -20.14 4.21
N SER A 105 -13.17 -20.39 3.80
CA SER A 105 -14.34 -19.64 4.29
C SER A 105 -14.49 -19.69 5.81
N SER A 106 -14.24 -20.85 6.43
CA SER A 106 -14.35 -21.04 7.88
C SER A 106 -13.23 -20.36 8.69
N CYS A 107 -12.11 -20.02 8.05
CA CYS A 107 -10.98 -19.33 8.69
C CYS A 107 -10.98 -17.81 8.44
N CYS A 108 -11.88 -17.32 7.58
CA CYS A 108 -11.91 -15.95 7.09
C CYS A 108 -13.36 -15.50 6.89
N VAL A 109 -14.15 -15.54 7.97
CA VAL A 109 -15.59 -15.30 7.95
C VAL A 109 -15.95 -13.86 8.29
N ASP A 110 -15.14 -13.20 9.12
CA ASP A 110 -15.44 -11.90 9.70
C ASP A 110 -15.12 -10.74 8.75
N PHE A 111 -15.82 -9.63 8.95
CA PHE A 111 -15.61 -8.36 8.26
C PHE A 111 -15.42 -7.25 9.28
N VAL A 112 -14.38 -6.43 9.11
CA VAL A 112 -14.04 -5.35 10.05
C VAL A 112 -13.69 -4.07 9.29
N LEU A 113 -14.14 -2.94 9.79
CA LEU A 113 -13.78 -1.62 9.27
C LEU A 113 -12.34 -1.27 9.69
N MET A 114 -11.44 -1.13 8.73
CA MET A 114 -10.02 -0.85 8.95
C MET A 114 -9.63 0.48 8.30
N LYS A 115 -9.96 1.59 9.00
CA LYS A 115 -9.70 2.95 8.50
C LYS A 115 -8.20 3.24 8.35
N ASP A 116 -7.37 2.64 9.20
CA ASP A 116 -5.91 2.69 9.17
C ASP A 116 -5.31 2.10 7.87
N LEU A 117 -6.06 1.22 7.20
CA LEU A 117 -5.69 0.66 5.88
C LEU A 117 -6.44 1.34 4.72
N GLY A 118 -7.15 2.44 4.98
CA GLY A 118 -7.90 3.20 3.97
C GLY A 118 -9.14 2.49 3.46
N PHE A 119 -9.78 1.65 4.27
CA PHE A 119 -11.05 1.03 3.93
C PHE A 119 -12.21 1.81 4.55
N ASP A 120 -13.11 2.31 3.70
CA ASP A 120 -14.32 3.02 4.12
C ASP A 120 -15.50 2.09 4.45
N LYS A 121 -15.32 0.78 4.23
CA LYS A 121 -16.33 -0.25 4.47
C LYS A 121 -15.69 -1.44 5.20
N PRO A 122 -16.47 -2.26 5.92
CA PRO A 122 -15.97 -3.47 6.54
C PRO A 122 -15.41 -4.44 5.51
N GLU A 123 -14.16 -4.87 5.71
CA GLU A 123 -13.45 -5.76 4.80
C GLU A 123 -13.13 -7.09 5.47
N ARG A 124 -13.03 -8.14 4.65
CA ARG A 124 -12.85 -9.51 5.13
C ARG A 124 -11.51 -9.68 5.85
N VAL A 125 -11.54 -10.29 7.04
CA VAL A 125 -10.34 -10.61 7.83
C VAL A 125 -10.31 -12.07 8.27
N CYS A 126 -9.12 -12.62 8.43
CA CYS A 126 -8.96 -13.95 9.02
C CYS A 126 -9.13 -13.92 10.54
N LYS A 127 -9.44 -15.09 11.13
CA LYS A 127 -9.65 -15.23 12.58
C LYS A 127 -8.50 -14.67 13.44
N LYS A 128 -7.25 -14.84 12.99
CA LYS A 128 -6.07 -14.29 13.69
C LYS A 128 -6.08 -12.76 13.69
N CYS A 129 -6.27 -12.14 12.53
CA CYS A 129 -6.33 -10.69 12.42
C CYS A 129 -7.54 -10.09 13.15
N LYS A 130 -8.67 -10.80 13.18
CA LYS A 130 -9.85 -10.40 13.97
C LYS A 130 -9.52 -10.34 15.46
N ALA A 131 -8.94 -11.41 16.00
CA ALA A 131 -8.57 -11.49 17.41
C ALA A 131 -7.51 -10.45 17.84
N GLU A 132 -6.66 -9.99 16.93
CA GLU A 132 -5.73 -8.88 17.19
C GLU A 132 -6.42 -7.52 17.17
N LEU A 133 -7.36 -7.30 16.23
CA LEU A 133 -8.14 -6.07 16.15
C LEU A 133 -9.03 -5.89 17.38
N ASP A 134 -9.57 -6.98 17.94
CA ASP A 134 -10.45 -6.94 19.11
C ASP A 134 -9.72 -6.62 20.42
N LYS A 135 -8.38 -6.65 20.43
CA LYS A 135 -7.57 -6.29 21.60
C LYS A 135 -7.18 -4.81 21.63
N LYS A 136 -7.46 -4.09 20.54
CA LYS A 136 -7.11 -2.67 20.37
C LYS A 136 -8.29 -1.80 20.79
#